data_AF-A0A0S7Z6A6-F1
#
_entry.id   AF-A0A0S7Z6A6-F1
#
_cell.length_a   1.000
_cell.length_b   1.000
_cell.length_c   1.000
_cell.angle_alpha   90.00
_cell.angle_beta   90.00
_cell.angle_gamma   90.00
#
_symmetry.space_group_name_H-M   'P 1'
#
loop_
_entity.id
_entity.type
_entity.pdbx_description
1 polymer ?
#
loop_
_entity_poly.entity_id
_entity_poly.type
_entity_poly.pdbx_seq_one_letter_code
_entity_poly.pdbx_strand_id
1 'polypeptide(L)'
;MKDNQLEHLRSKIDRIDTKLMRLLLKRYRNVKLIGRIKNNARLPVRDREREQGILKKIKELRTGAGQKKFIKKVYDCIFSASYDVEKME
;
A
#
# COMPACT_ATOMS: atom_id res chain seq x y z
N MET A 1 -35.43 -6.05 -1.78
CA MET A 1 -35.22 -4.88 -0.87
C MET A 1 -33.86 -4.94 -0.18
N LYS A 2 -33.49 -6.06 0.47
CA LYS A 2 -32.17 -6.22 1.13
C LYS A 2 -30.99 -5.88 0.20
N ASP A 3 -31.14 -6.20 -1.07
CA ASP A 3 -30.18 -6.06 -2.17
C ASP A 3 -29.74 -4.61 -2.38
N ASN A 4 -30.66 -3.64 -2.26
CA ASN A 4 -30.38 -2.23 -2.51
C ASN A 4 -29.40 -1.63 -1.48
N GLN A 5 -29.45 -2.09 -0.22
CA GLN A 5 -28.47 -1.68 0.79
C GLN A 5 -27.06 -2.26 0.51
N LEU A 6 -26.98 -3.49 -0.01
CA LEU A 6 -25.72 -4.12 -0.40
C LEU A 6 -25.10 -3.40 -1.61
N GLU A 7 -25.87 -3.15 -2.66
CA GLU A 7 -25.39 -2.43 -3.86
C GLU A 7 -25.02 -0.97 -3.56
N HIS A 8 -25.73 -0.30 -2.66
CA HIS A 8 -25.36 1.04 -2.21
C HIS A 8 -24.03 1.06 -1.43
N LEU A 9 -23.68 -0.03 -0.73
CA LEU A 9 -22.37 -0.18 -0.09
C LEU A 9 -21.27 -0.56 -1.09
N ARG A 10 -21.56 -1.44 -2.06
CA ARG A 10 -20.66 -1.77 -3.19
C ARG A 10 -20.29 -0.52 -3.99
N SER A 11 -21.27 0.27 -4.43
CA SER A 11 -21.02 1.53 -5.15
C SER A 11 -20.22 2.57 -4.35
N LYS A 12 -20.19 2.50 -3.01
CA LYS A 12 -19.29 3.32 -2.19
C LYS A 12 -17.85 2.78 -2.20
N ILE A 13 -17.68 1.46 -2.15
CA ILE A 13 -16.38 0.78 -2.26
C ILE A 13 -15.77 1.03 -3.64
N ASP A 14 -16.51 0.86 -4.74
CA ASP A 14 -15.99 1.08 -6.11
C ASP A 14 -15.41 2.50 -6.31
N ARG A 15 -16.05 3.50 -5.70
CA ARG A 15 -15.61 4.91 -5.70
C ARG A 15 -14.38 5.16 -4.82
N ILE A 16 -14.15 4.33 -3.81
CA ILE A 16 -12.93 4.33 -2.98
C ILE A 16 -11.82 3.60 -3.73
N ASP A 17 -12.08 2.43 -4.30
CA ASP A 17 -11.09 1.62 -5.01
C ASP A 17 -10.60 2.30 -6.29
N THR A 18 -11.47 3.02 -6.99
CA THR A 18 -11.08 3.93 -8.09
C THR A 18 -10.04 4.98 -7.64
N LYS A 19 -10.12 5.46 -6.39
CA LYS A 19 -9.13 6.39 -5.82
C LYS A 19 -7.87 5.63 -5.35
N LEU A 20 -8.02 4.46 -4.74
CA LEU A 20 -6.89 3.62 -4.33
C LEU A 20 -6.04 3.20 -5.53
N MET A 21 -6.63 2.73 -6.64
CA MET A 21 -5.90 2.41 -7.87
C MET A 21 -5.10 3.61 -8.39
N ARG A 22 -5.69 4.82 -8.43
CA ARG A 22 -4.99 6.04 -8.84
C ARG A 22 -3.83 6.42 -7.90
N LEU A 23 -3.97 6.18 -6.59
CA LEU A 23 -2.91 6.39 -5.61
C LEU A 23 -1.80 5.33 -5.72
N LEU A 24 -2.15 4.06 -5.94
CA LEU A 24 -1.21 2.95 -6.14
C LEU A 24 -0.41 3.13 -7.43
N LEU A 25 -1.02 3.57 -8.54
CA LEU A 25 -0.32 3.90 -9.79
C LEU A 25 0.65 5.08 -9.61
N LYS A 26 0.28 6.11 -8.84
CA LYS A 26 1.22 7.19 -8.46
C LYS A 26 2.37 6.65 -7.62
N ARG A 27 2.09 5.79 -6.64
CA ARG A 27 3.11 5.16 -5.78
C ARG A 27 4.05 4.26 -6.58
N TYR A 28 3.54 3.46 -7.52
CA TYR A 28 4.32 2.59 -8.42
C TYR A 28 5.38 3.39 -9.18
N ARG A 29 5.04 4.56 -9.74
CA ARG A 29 6.00 5.43 -10.44
C ARG A 29 7.15 5.86 -9.53
N ASN A 30 6.86 6.20 -8.26
CA ASN A 30 7.89 6.55 -7.29
C ASN A 30 8.75 5.34 -6.87
N VAL A 31 8.15 4.16 -6.71
CA VAL A 31 8.87 2.90 -6.45
C VAL A 31 9.82 2.57 -7.61
N LYS A 32 9.38 2.74 -8.86
CA LYS A 32 10.20 2.56 -10.07
C LYS A 32 11.46 3.44 -10.05
N LEU A 33 11.32 4.71 -9.64
CA LEU A 33 12.45 5.63 -9.48
C LEU A 33 13.36 5.23 -8.30
N ILE A 34 12.80 4.75 -7.19
CA ILE A 34 13.56 4.24 -6.03
C ILE A 34 14.39 3.01 -6.41
N GLY A 35 13.84 2.09 -7.21
CA GLY A 35 14.56 0.92 -7.75
C GLY A 35 15.83 1.33 -8.49
N ARG A 36 15.71 2.19 -9.50
CA ARG A 36 16.85 2.75 -10.26
C ARG A 36 17.91 3.40 -9.38
N ILE A 37 17.48 4.22 -8.41
CA ILE A 37 18.39 4.89 -7.47
C ILE A 37 19.14 3.86 -6.62
N LYS A 38 18.45 2.84 -6.11
CA LYS A 38 19.06 1.75 -5.33
C LYS A 38 20.02 0.91 -6.17
N ASN A 39 19.63 0.51 -7.37
CA ASN A 39 20.45 -0.28 -8.28
C ASN A 39 21.76 0.45 -8.62
N ASN A 40 21.67 1.71 -9.05
CA ASN A 40 22.82 2.58 -9.32
C ASN A 40 23.75 2.74 -8.09
N ALA A 41 23.17 2.85 -6.88
CA ALA A 41 23.91 2.97 -5.63
C ALA A 41 24.29 1.62 -4.97
N ARG A 42 23.99 0.48 -5.62
CA ARG A 42 24.15 -0.90 -5.10
C ARG A 42 23.50 -1.14 -3.73
N LEU A 43 22.41 -0.43 -3.43
CA LEU A 43 21.66 -0.53 -2.17
C LEU A 43 20.68 -1.71 -2.19
N PRO A 44 20.40 -2.35 -1.04
CA PRO A 44 19.45 -3.46 -0.98
C PRO A 44 18.02 -3.02 -1.29
N VAL A 45 17.33 -3.79 -2.12
CA VAL A 45 15.90 -3.60 -2.41
C VAL A 45 15.06 -3.58 -1.13
N ARG A 46 15.26 -4.54 -0.22
CA ARG A 46 14.48 -4.62 1.03
C ARG A 46 15.06 -3.71 2.13
N ASP A 47 14.40 -2.58 2.35
CA ASP A 47 14.67 -1.65 3.43
C ASP A 47 13.77 -1.92 4.65
N ARG A 48 14.36 -2.47 5.74
CA ARG A 48 13.66 -2.84 6.97
C ARG A 48 13.35 -1.66 7.89
N GLU A 49 14.09 -0.56 7.81
CA GLU A 49 13.82 0.63 8.63
C GLU A 49 12.62 1.38 8.05
N ARG A 50 12.55 1.44 6.71
CA ARG A 50 11.42 1.99 5.96
C ARG A 50 10.13 1.21 6.18
N GLU A 51 10.19 -0.13 6.26
CA GLU A 51 9.07 -0.98 6.73
C GLU A 51 8.61 -0.54 8.12
N GLN A 52 9.52 -0.58 9.11
CA GLN A 52 9.23 -0.29 10.51
C GLN A 52 8.65 1.12 10.72
N GLY A 53 9.17 2.12 10.01
CA GLY A 53 8.67 3.50 10.05
C GLY A 53 7.24 3.64 9.53
N ILE A 54 6.77 2.76 8.63
CA ILE A 54 5.35 2.73 8.21
C ILE A 54 4.51 1.92 9.20
N LEU A 55 5.02 0.77 9.64
CA LEU A 55 4.34 -0.07 10.64
C LEU A 55 4.11 0.68 11.96
N LYS A 56 5.04 1.56 12.37
CA LYS A 56 4.87 2.49 13.50
C LYS A 56 3.70 3.46 13.27
N LYS A 57 3.65 4.14 12.12
CA LYS A 57 2.53 5.04 11.75
C LYS A 57 1.17 4.32 11.74
N ILE A 58 1.12 3.04 11.34
CA ILE A 58 -0.10 2.21 11.40
C ILE A 58 -0.50 1.89 12.85
N LYS A 59 0.46 1.62 13.74
CA LYS A 59 0.20 1.45 15.19
C LYS A 59 -0.33 2.74 15.84
N GLU A 60 0.12 3.89 15.39
CA GLU A 60 -0.21 5.22 15.95
C GLU A 60 -1.59 5.76 15.53
N LEU A 61 -2.26 5.15 14.54
CA LEU A 61 -3.60 5.58 14.10
C LEU A 61 -4.62 5.61 15.26
N ARG A 62 -5.45 6.65 15.33
CA ARG A 62 -6.57 6.77 16.29
C ARG A 62 -7.78 5.95 15.78
N THR A 63 -7.63 4.64 15.76
CA THR A 63 -8.56 3.68 15.14
C THR A 63 -8.52 2.33 15.87
N GLY A 64 -9.52 1.46 15.67
CA GLY A 64 -9.66 0.19 16.38
C GLY A 64 -8.59 -0.86 16.00
N ALA A 65 -8.33 -1.81 16.89
CA ALA A 65 -7.30 -2.84 16.68
C ALA A 65 -7.51 -3.68 15.41
N GLY A 66 -8.78 -4.01 15.08
CA GLY A 66 -9.13 -4.69 13.84
C GLY A 66 -8.80 -3.86 12.58
N GLN A 67 -9.04 -2.55 12.61
CA GLN A 67 -8.70 -1.63 11.52
C GLN A 67 -7.19 -1.50 11.35
N LYS A 68 -6.42 -1.43 12.45
CA LYS A 68 -4.93 -1.49 12.41
C LYS A 68 -4.43 -2.79 11.79
N LYS A 69 -5.01 -3.93 12.15
CA LYS A 69 -4.67 -5.26 11.61
C LYS A 69 -5.00 -5.38 10.12
N PHE A 70 -6.12 -4.82 9.67
CA PHE A 70 -6.49 -4.73 8.26
C PHE A 70 -5.49 -3.87 7.47
N ILE A 71 -5.24 -2.63 7.92
CA ILE A 71 -4.32 -1.70 7.26
C ILE A 71 -2.90 -2.30 7.18
N LYS A 72 -2.43 -2.97 8.25
CA LYS A 72 -1.14 -3.67 8.21
C LYS A 72 -1.08 -4.69 7.07
N LYS A 73 -2.06 -5.59 6.94
CA LYS A 73 -2.08 -6.61 5.88
C LYS A 73 -1.99 -5.98 4.48
N VAL A 74 -2.75 -4.91 4.23
CA VAL A 74 -2.70 -4.19 2.94
C VAL A 74 -1.31 -3.60 2.70
N TYR A 75 -0.67 -3.01 3.71
CA TYR A 75 0.69 -2.49 3.59
C TYR A 75 1.75 -3.57 3.41
N ASP A 76 1.62 -4.74 4.05
CA ASP A 76 2.52 -5.88 3.87
C ASP A 76 2.52 -6.34 2.39
N CYS A 77 1.33 -6.46 1.77
CA CYS A 77 1.20 -6.75 0.34
C CYS A 77 1.80 -5.65 -0.55
N ILE A 78 1.55 -4.37 -0.21
CA ILE A 78 2.14 -3.22 -0.90
C ILE A 78 3.68 -3.24 -0.84
N PHE A 79 4.28 -3.70 0.26
CA PHE A 79 5.74 -3.84 0.37
C PHE A 79 6.27 -4.92 -0.57
N SER A 80 5.68 -6.12 -0.58
CA SER A 80 6.08 -7.19 -1.50
C SER A 80 6.06 -6.71 -2.95
N ALA A 81 4.91 -6.16 -3.39
CA ALA A 81 4.75 -5.62 -4.73
C ALA A 81 5.64 -4.40 -5.03
N SER A 82 6.24 -3.77 -4.01
CA SER A 82 7.27 -2.74 -4.24
C SER A 82 8.60 -3.39 -4.54
N TYR A 83 9.02 -4.37 -3.73
CA TYR A 83 10.28 -5.07 -3.92
C TYR A 83 10.35 -5.81 -5.25
N ASP A 84 9.23 -6.34 -5.74
CA ASP A 84 9.19 -7.00 -7.04
C ASP A 84 9.37 -6.02 -8.19
N VAL A 85 8.93 -4.76 -8.05
CA VAL A 85 9.19 -3.67 -9.01
C VAL A 85 10.61 -3.12 -8.86
N GLU A 86 11.12 -2.98 -7.64
CA GLU A 86 12.48 -2.51 -7.35
C GLU A 86 13.58 -3.51 -7.79
N LYS A 87 13.23 -4.77 -8.08
CA LYS A 87 14.12 -5.77 -8.71
C LYS A 87 14.15 -5.70 -10.25
N MET A 88 13.22 -4.99 -10.88
CA MET A 88 13.06 -4.93 -12.34
C MET A 88 13.74 -3.70 -12.97
N GLU A 89 14.43 -2.88 -12.17
CA GLU A 89 14.96 -1.55 -12.51
C GLU A 89 16.43 -1.39 -12.09
#